data_AF-A0A2G2W5U9-F1
#
_entry.id   AF-A0A2G2W5U9-F1
#
_cell.length_a   1.000
_cell.length_b   1.000
_cell.length_c   1.000
_cell.angle_alpha   90.00
_cell.angle_beta   90.00
_cell.angle_gamma   90.00
#
_symmetry.space_group_name_H-M   'P 1'
#
loop_
_entity.id
_entity.type
_entity.pdbx_description
1 polymer ?
#
loop_
_entity_poly.entity_id
_entity_poly.type
_entity_poly.pdbx_seq_one_letter_code
_entity_poly.pdbx_strand_id
1 'polypeptide(L)'
;MKDNGSVDDFVISITEEVLEKMHYLHATLTETLRLYPAVLVDGRCADADDVLPDGFHISKGDGVYYLSYAMGRMPYIWGNDAEDFRPERWLKGGIFQPESPFKFIAFHAGPRICLGKDFAYRQMKILSMALLHFFRIYIGKSIRNPKYAPVVETVFHQLFCFKTLYDYQTEVAKKTPTSRLLLLEQSEIYTTNSRNIEHILKTNFGKYSKGKQNQEVIHDLFGKGIFAVDGEKWKQQRKLASLEFSARVLRDFSCTVFRKGAAKLVGKVFELSVANHVFDMQELLMRCSLDSIFKVGFGVDLNCLDGSSGDDNEFIKAFDDSNALTYCRYVDPFWKLKRYFNIGSEFLLKENIKFIGEFVDESIRTRRKHLEMK
;
A
#
# COMPACT_ATOMS: atom_id res chain seq x y z
N MET A 1 13.95 -5.52 -3.57
CA MET A 1 13.86 -5.56 -5.04
C MET A 1 14.41 -6.90 -5.49
N LYS A 2 13.56 -7.84 -5.92
CA LYS A 2 14.01 -8.89 -6.85
C LYS A 2 13.98 -8.25 -8.23
N ASP A 3 14.97 -8.54 -9.07
CA ASP A 3 15.18 -7.98 -10.41
C ASP A 3 13.87 -7.60 -11.11
N ASN A 4 13.65 -6.29 -11.30
CA ASN A 4 12.71 -5.81 -12.30
C ASN A 4 13.44 -5.91 -13.65
N GLY A 5 13.40 -7.09 -14.26
CA GLY A 5 13.49 -7.14 -15.72
C GLY A 5 12.41 -6.23 -16.29
N SER A 6 12.69 -5.53 -17.39
CA SER A 6 11.67 -4.74 -18.07
C SER A 6 10.44 -5.63 -18.34
N VAL A 7 9.24 -5.06 -18.35
CA VAL A 7 8.03 -5.79 -18.78
C VAL A 7 8.27 -6.49 -20.12
N ASP A 8 9.01 -5.81 -21.00
CA ASP A 8 9.40 -6.34 -22.30
C ASP A 8 10.34 -7.55 -22.18
N ASP A 9 11.35 -7.50 -21.30
CA ASP A 9 12.29 -8.61 -21.09
C ASP A 9 11.58 -9.85 -20.55
N PHE A 10 10.64 -9.66 -19.60
CA PHE A 10 9.83 -10.76 -19.08
C PHE A 10 8.95 -11.35 -20.17
N VAL A 11 8.26 -10.53 -20.96
CA VAL A 11 7.38 -11.00 -22.03
C VAL A 11 8.19 -11.72 -23.12
N ILE A 12 9.38 -11.23 -23.46
CA ILE A 12 10.31 -11.91 -24.38
C ILE A 12 10.77 -13.27 -23.83
N SER A 13 10.90 -13.40 -22.51
CA SER A 13 11.28 -14.67 -21.87
C SER A 13 10.19 -15.76 -21.93
N ILE A 14 8.96 -15.41 -22.32
CA ILE A 14 7.85 -16.37 -22.45
C ILE A 14 7.99 -17.14 -23.76
N THR A 15 8.72 -18.26 -23.70
CA THR A 15 8.92 -19.14 -24.85
C THR A 15 7.77 -20.13 -25.04
N GLU A 16 7.67 -20.73 -26.22
CA GLU A 16 6.67 -21.75 -26.52
C GLU A 16 6.79 -22.96 -25.58
N GLU A 17 8.01 -23.40 -25.28
CA GLU A 17 8.26 -24.51 -24.36
C GLU A 17 7.70 -24.25 -22.95
N VAL A 18 7.73 -22.98 -22.51
CA VAL A 18 7.14 -22.58 -21.23
C VAL A 18 5.62 -22.64 -21.34
N LEU A 19 5.02 -22.14 -22.43
CA LEU A 19 3.58 -22.16 -22.65
C LEU A 19 3.01 -23.58 -22.74
N GLU A 20 3.76 -24.53 -23.33
CA GLU A 20 3.36 -25.93 -23.43
C GLU A 20 3.29 -26.64 -22.07
N LYS A 21 4.23 -26.34 -21.16
CA LYS A 21 4.27 -26.93 -19.80
C LYS A 21 3.18 -26.40 -18.87
N MET A 22 2.46 -25.34 -19.25
CA MET A 22 1.43 -24.68 -18.43
C MET A 22 0.08 -25.40 -18.45
N HIS A 23 0.05 -26.67 -18.09
CA HIS A 23 -1.16 -27.50 -18.12
C HIS A 23 -2.26 -26.97 -17.17
N TYR A 24 -1.91 -26.58 -15.94
CA TYR A 24 -2.91 -26.07 -14.99
C TYR A 24 -3.51 -24.74 -15.44
N LEU A 25 -2.70 -23.83 -16.00
CA LEU A 25 -3.20 -22.57 -16.56
C LEU A 25 -4.10 -22.85 -17.78
N HIS A 26 -3.71 -23.77 -18.66
CA HIS A 26 -4.53 -24.15 -19.81
C HIS A 26 -5.86 -24.77 -19.37
N ALA A 27 -5.85 -25.64 -18.36
CA ALA A 27 -7.06 -26.19 -17.73
C ALA A 27 -7.94 -25.09 -17.14
N THR A 28 -7.35 -24.11 -16.46
CA THR A 28 -8.06 -22.97 -15.86
C THR A 28 -8.73 -22.10 -16.93
N LEU A 29 -8.03 -21.83 -18.03
CA LEU A 29 -8.57 -21.09 -19.17
C LEU A 29 -9.69 -21.86 -19.87
N THR A 30 -9.52 -23.17 -20.04
CA THR A 30 -10.54 -24.05 -20.66
C THR A 30 -11.79 -24.12 -19.79
N GLU A 31 -11.64 -24.24 -18.47
CA GLU A 31 -12.74 -24.22 -17.52
C GLU A 31 -13.46 -22.86 -17.49
N THR A 32 -12.70 -21.77 -17.64
CA THR A 32 -13.26 -20.42 -17.79
C THR A 32 -14.14 -20.35 -19.03
N LEU A 33 -13.66 -20.84 -20.18
CA LEU A 33 -14.42 -20.85 -21.43
C LEU A 33 -15.62 -21.81 -21.40
N ARG A 34 -15.59 -22.87 -20.58
CA ARG A 34 -16.73 -23.78 -20.41
C ARG A 34 -17.90 -23.06 -19.75
N LEU A 35 -17.63 -22.30 -18.69
CA LEU A 35 -18.66 -21.54 -17.97
C LEU A 35 -18.96 -20.19 -18.64
N TYR A 36 -17.98 -19.57 -19.29
CA TYR A 36 -18.09 -18.24 -19.89
C TYR A 36 -17.51 -18.24 -21.31
N PRO A 37 -18.15 -18.95 -22.26
CA PRO A 37 -17.72 -18.94 -23.66
C PRO A 37 -17.92 -17.56 -24.29
N ALA A 38 -17.08 -17.21 -25.26
CA ALA A 38 -17.15 -15.93 -25.97
C ALA A 38 -18.44 -15.77 -26.79
N VAL A 39 -18.94 -16.88 -27.35
CA VAL A 39 -20.21 -16.95 -28.09
C VAL A 39 -21.13 -17.88 -27.31
N LEU A 40 -22.28 -17.38 -26.86
CA LEU A 40 -23.21 -18.08 -25.97
C LEU A 40 -24.13 -19.07 -26.70
N VAL A 41 -24.45 -18.77 -27.97
CA VAL A 41 -25.35 -19.52 -28.85
C VAL A 41 -24.82 -19.44 -30.27
N ASP A 42 -24.77 -20.56 -30.98
CA ASP A 42 -24.41 -20.64 -32.40
C ASP A 42 -25.33 -21.66 -33.09
N GLY A 43 -25.49 -21.59 -34.41
CA GLY A 43 -26.45 -22.44 -35.11
C GLY A 43 -26.34 -22.43 -36.63
N ARG A 44 -27.17 -23.25 -37.27
CA ARG A 44 -27.25 -23.45 -38.73
C ARG A 44 -28.70 -23.41 -39.18
N CYS A 45 -28.90 -23.27 -40.49
CA CYS A 45 -30.20 -23.44 -41.12
C CYS A 45 -30.24 -24.83 -41.78
N ALA A 46 -31.37 -25.53 -41.68
CA ALA A 46 -31.57 -26.80 -42.38
C ALA A 46 -31.86 -26.54 -43.87
N ASP A 47 -31.01 -27.02 -44.77
CA ASP A 47 -31.20 -26.86 -46.22
C ASP A 47 -32.20 -27.87 -46.82
N ALA A 48 -32.53 -28.91 -46.05
CA ALA A 48 -33.51 -29.95 -46.37
C ALA A 48 -34.15 -30.48 -45.06
N ASP A 49 -35.28 -31.16 -45.19
CA ASP A 49 -35.89 -31.89 -44.06
C ASP A 49 -34.93 -32.98 -43.55
N ASP A 50 -34.88 -33.18 -42.24
CA ASP A 50 -33.97 -34.14 -41.59
C ASP A 50 -34.55 -34.61 -40.24
N VAL A 51 -33.93 -35.61 -39.62
CA VAL A 51 -34.30 -36.13 -38.29
C VAL A 51 -33.08 -36.14 -37.40
N LEU A 52 -33.14 -35.40 -36.29
CA LEU A 52 -32.07 -35.34 -35.31
C LEU A 52 -31.85 -36.70 -34.63
N PRO A 53 -30.65 -36.98 -34.06
CA PRO A 53 -30.36 -38.26 -33.43
C PRO A 53 -31.27 -38.66 -32.26
N ASP A 54 -32.01 -37.72 -31.69
CA ASP A 54 -33.01 -37.94 -30.64
C ASP A 54 -34.43 -38.17 -31.19
N GLY A 55 -34.59 -38.22 -32.52
CA GLY A 55 -35.82 -38.54 -33.23
C GLY A 55 -36.69 -37.33 -33.57
N PHE A 56 -36.29 -36.11 -33.24
CA PHE A 56 -37.06 -34.92 -33.61
C PHE A 56 -36.85 -34.54 -35.08
N HIS A 57 -37.96 -34.31 -35.78
CA HIS A 57 -37.95 -33.86 -37.16
C HIS A 57 -37.60 -32.36 -37.25
N ILE A 58 -36.79 -32.01 -38.24
CA ILE A 58 -36.52 -30.63 -38.64
C ILE A 58 -36.95 -30.42 -40.09
N SER A 59 -37.57 -29.28 -40.37
CA SER A 59 -37.99 -28.90 -41.71
C SER A 59 -36.94 -28.03 -42.39
N LYS A 60 -36.90 -28.09 -43.72
CA LYS A 60 -36.12 -27.15 -44.52
C LYS A 60 -36.47 -25.71 -44.15
N GLY A 61 -35.45 -24.93 -43.80
CA GLY A 61 -35.55 -23.54 -43.35
C GLY A 61 -35.47 -23.36 -41.83
N ASP A 62 -35.52 -24.44 -41.05
CA ASP A 62 -35.43 -24.34 -39.59
C ASP A 62 -34.02 -23.93 -39.13
N GLY A 63 -33.97 -22.99 -38.18
CA GLY A 63 -32.76 -22.63 -37.47
C GLY A 63 -32.47 -23.60 -36.33
N VAL A 64 -31.36 -24.33 -36.42
CA VAL A 64 -30.90 -25.31 -35.43
C VAL A 64 -29.70 -24.73 -34.67
N TYR A 65 -29.88 -24.48 -33.36
CA TYR A 65 -28.89 -23.82 -32.52
C TYR A 65 -28.42 -24.70 -31.37
N TYR A 66 -27.14 -24.60 -31.02
CA TYR A 66 -26.55 -25.17 -29.82
C TYR A 66 -26.15 -24.06 -28.84
N LEU A 67 -26.54 -24.25 -27.58
CA LEU A 67 -26.43 -23.26 -26.51
C LEU A 67 -25.15 -23.52 -25.69
N SER A 68 -23.98 -23.12 -26.21
CA SER A 68 -22.68 -23.38 -25.57
C SER A 68 -22.63 -22.99 -24.09
N TYR A 69 -23.24 -21.85 -23.72
CA TYR A 69 -23.30 -21.36 -22.34
C TYR A 69 -24.13 -22.29 -21.43
N ALA A 70 -25.25 -22.79 -21.94
CA ALA A 70 -26.09 -23.74 -21.21
C ALA A 70 -25.41 -25.10 -21.11
N MET A 71 -24.88 -25.63 -22.23
CA MET A 71 -24.15 -26.90 -22.30
C MET A 71 -23.02 -26.97 -21.28
N GLY A 72 -22.32 -25.85 -21.05
CA GLY A 72 -21.31 -25.75 -19.99
C GLY A 72 -21.83 -26.15 -18.61
N ARG A 73 -23.09 -25.86 -18.27
CA ARG A 73 -23.67 -26.07 -16.94
C ARG A 73 -24.57 -27.31 -16.83
N MET A 74 -24.72 -28.09 -17.90
CA MET A 74 -25.66 -29.20 -17.91
C MET A 74 -25.13 -30.44 -17.16
N PRO A 75 -25.83 -30.95 -16.14
CA PRO A 75 -25.39 -32.13 -15.40
C PRO A 75 -25.31 -33.40 -16.24
N TYR A 76 -26.14 -33.55 -17.28
CA TYR A 76 -26.07 -34.70 -18.19
C TYR A 76 -24.82 -34.68 -19.09
N ILE A 77 -24.12 -33.54 -19.19
CA ILE A 77 -22.87 -33.40 -19.94
C ILE A 77 -21.66 -33.46 -18.99
N TRP A 78 -21.71 -32.74 -17.86
CA TRP A 78 -20.55 -32.52 -16.99
C TRP A 78 -20.63 -33.20 -15.62
N GLY A 79 -21.76 -33.83 -15.28
CA GLY A 79 -22.01 -34.41 -13.96
C GLY A 79 -22.60 -33.41 -12.96
N ASN A 80 -22.80 -33.85 -11.72
CA ASN A 80 -23.44 -33.03 -10.67
C ASN A 80 -22.64 -31.77 -10.28
N ASP A 81 -21.34 -31.72 -10.61
CA ASP A 81 -20.46 -30.57 -10.37
C ASP A 81 -20.38 -29.61 -11.57
N ALA A 82 -21.36 -29.66 -12.49
CA ALA A 82 -21.35 -28.87 -13.73
C ALA A 82 -21.26 -27.36 -13.50
N GLU A 83 -21.84 -26.83 -12.42
CA GLU A 83 -21.77 -25.40 -12.12
C GLU A 83 -20.47 -24.97 -11.42
N ASP A 84 -19.72 -25.93 -10.87
CA ASP A 84 -18.49 -25.66 -10.14
C ASP A 84 -17.34 -25.32 -11.09
N PHE A 85 -16.64 -24.22 -10.81
CA PHE A 85 -15.38 -23.90 -11.45
C PHE A 85 -14.27 -24.82 -10.93
N ARG A 86 -13.92 -25.84 -11.70
CA ARG A 86 -12.97 -26.89 -11.32
C ARG A 86 -12.00 -27.21 -12.46
N PRO A 87 -10.88 -26.48 -12.59
CA PRO A 87 -9.85 -26.74 -13.61
C PRO A 87 -9.34 -28.19 -13.59
N GLU A 88 -9.33 -28.84 -12.43
CA GLU A 88 -8.86 -30.21 -12.24
C GLU A 88 -9.63 -31.24 -13.08
N ARG A 89 -10.85 -30.92 -13.57
CA ARG A 89 -11.60 -31.82 -14.46
C ARG A 89 -10.90 -32.06 -15.79
N TRP A 90 -10.04 -31.13 -16.21
CA TRP A 90 -9.27 -31.22 -17.44
C TRP A 90 -7.89 -31.85 -17.25
N LEU A 91 -7.56 -32.34 -16.05
CA LEU A 91 -6.22 -32.80 -15.71
C LEU A 91 -6.23 -34.29 -15.38
N LYS A 92 -5.30 -35.02 -16.00
CA LYS A 92 -4.97 -36.41 -15.63
C LYS A 92 -3.49 -36.48 -15.27
N GLY A 93 -3.19 -36.76 -14.00
CA GLY A 93 -1.80 -36.74 -13.51
C GLY A 93 -1.12 -35.36 -13.62
N GLY A 94 -1.88 -34.27 -13.55
CA GLY A 94 -1.38 -32.89 -13.72
C GLY A 94 -1.19 -32.45 -15.17
N ILE A 95 -1.44 -33.33 -16.14
CA ILE A 95 -1.33 -33.05 -17.58
C ILE A 95 -2.73 -32.75 -18.12
N PHE A 96 -2.83 -31.68 -18.93
CA PHE A 96 -4.09 -31.30 -19.57
C PHE A 96 -4.54 -32.36 -20.58
N GLN A 97 -5.81 -32.72 -20.52
CA GLN A 97 -6.47 -33.63 -21.43
C GLN A 97 -7.75 -32.95 -21.96
N PRO A 98 -7.84 -32.68 -23.28
CA PRO A 98 -9.03 -32.07 -23.85
C PRO A 98 -10.20 -33.06 -23.84
N GLU A 99 -11.39 -32.55 -23.57
CA GLU A 99 -12.64 -33.26 -23.80
C GLU A 99 -13.03 -33.21 -25.28
N SER A 100 -14.02 -34.04 -25.65
CA SER A 100 -14.61 -34.00 -26.99
C SER A 100 -15.03 -32.57 -27.38
N PRO A 101 -14.70 -32.07 -28.60
CA PRO A 101 -15.18 -30.76 -29.06
C PRO A 101 -16.71 -30.66 -29.13
N PHE A 102 -17.41 -31.78 -29.22
CA PHE A 102 -18.88 -31.83 -29.17
C PHE A 102 -19.42 -31.70 -27.75
N LYS A 103 -18.60 -32.02 -26.74
CA LYS A 103 -18.88 -31.80 -25.31
C LYS A 103 -18.49 -30.37 -24.90
N PHE A 104 -17.39 -29.85 -25.44
CA PHE A 104 -16.87 -28.50 -25.21
C PHE A 104 -16.84 -27.70 -26.53
N ILE A 105 -17.97 -27.11 -26.89
CA ILE A 105 -18.20 -26.48 -28.20
C ILE A 105 -17.73 -25.01 -28.28
N ALA A 106 -16.99 -24.50 -27.29
CA ALA A 106 -16.58 -23.09 -27.24
C ALA A 106 -15.71 -22.65 -28.44
N PHE A 107 -15.04 -23.59 -29.11
CA PHE A 107 -14.30 -23.36 -30.35
C PHE A 107 -14.90 -24.10 -31.55
N HIS A 108 -16.18 -24.47 -31.50
CA HIS A 108 -16.85 -25.34 -32.46
C HIS A 108 -16.21 -26.74 -32.55
N ALA A 109 -16.72 -27.57 -33.45
CA ALA A 109 -16.27 -28.94 -33.67
C ALA A 109 -16.22 -29.27 -35.16
N GLY A 110 -15.53 -30.37 -35.49
CA GLY A 110 -15.45 -30.90 -36.85
C GLY A 110 -14.80 -29.93 -37.85
N PRO A 111 -15.22 -29.94 -39.13
CA PRO A 111 -14.66 -29.09 -40.18
C PRO A 111 -14.77 -27.58 -39.95
N ARG A 112 -15.57 -27.16 -38.97
CA ARG A 112 -15.79 -25.74 -38.62
C ARG A 112 -15.18 -25.36 -37.27
N ILE A 113 -14.25 -26.18 -36.74
CA ILE A 113 -13.46 -25.82 -35.57
C ILE A 113 -12.75 -24.49 -35.80
N CYS A 114 -12.75 -23.62 -34.79
CA CYS A 114 -12.20 -22.28 -34.87
C CYS A 114 -10.71 -22.33 -35.24
N LEU A 115 -10.36 -21.70 -36.35
CA LEU A 115 -8.98 -21.58 -36.83
C LEU A 115 -8.05 -20.88 -35.83
N GLY A 116 -8.60 -19.97 -35.02
CA GLY A 116 -7.87 -19.19 -34.03
C GLY A 116 -7.72 -19.85 -32.65
N LYS A 117 -8.16 -21.11 -32.47
CA LYS A 117 -8.19 -21.77 -31.15
C LYS A 117 -6.83 -21.74 -30.44
N ASP A 118 -5.78 -22.21 -31.09
CA ASP A 118 -4.46 -22.32 -30.47
C ASP A 118 -3.83 -20.94 -30.26
N PHE A 119 -4.07 -20.00 -31.18
CA PHE A 119 -3.66 -18.60 -31.04
C PHE A 119 -4.31 -17.94 -29.81
N ALA A 120 -5.61 -18.15 -29.60
CA ALA A 120 -6.33 -17.64 -28.45
C ALA A 120 -5.77 -18.19 -27.13
N TYR A 121 -5.49 -19.49 -27.05
CA TYR A 121 -4.87 -20.06 -25.85
C TYR A 121 -3.47 -19.51 -25.57
N ARG A 122 -2.64 -19.30 -26.61
CA ARG A 122 -1.33 -18.66 -26.45
C ARG A 122 -1.46 -17.25 -25.91
N GLN A 123 -2.33 -16.43 -26.52
CA GLN A 123 -2.58 -15.06 -26.09
C GLN A 123 -3.06 -15.01 -24.63
N MET A 124 -4.07 -15.83 -24.27
CA MET A 124 -4.59 -15.88 -22.90
C MET A 124 -3.54 -16.31 -21.88
N LYS A 125 -2.67 -17.27 -22.22
CA LYS A 125 -1.56 -17.69 -21.33
C LYS A 125 -0.55 -16.56 -21.12
N ILE A 126 -0.07 -15.93 -22.20
CA ILE A 126 0.89 -14.81 -22.14
C ILE A 126 0.33 -13.66 -21.29
N LEU A 127 -0.92 -13.26 -21.55
CA LEU A 127 -1.58 -12.20 -20.78
C LEU A 127 -1.72 -12.59 -19.30
N SER A 128 -2.15 -13.83 -19.02
CA SER A 128 -2.28 -14.30 -17.63
C SER A 128 -0.94 -14.30 -16.91
N MET A 129 0.15 -14.70 -17.57
CA MET A 129 1.50 -14.66 -17.01
C MET A 129 1.94 -13.23 -16.71
N ALA A 130 1.82 -12.32 -17.68
CA ALA A 130 2.20 -10.92 -17.48
C ALA A 130 1.39 -10.30 -16.33
N LEU A 131 0.08 -10.54 -16.30
CA LEU A 131 -0.78 -10.03 -15.23
C LEU A 131 -0.40 -10.61 -13.86
N LEU A 132 -0.20 -11.93 -13.76
CA LEU A 132 0.15 -12.58 -12.49
C LEU A 132 1.58 -12.27 -12.04
N HIS A 133 2.48 -11.93 -12.96
CA HIS A 133 3.87 -11.58 -12.64
C HIS A 133 3.98 -10.13 -12.16
N PHE A 134 3.34 -9.19 -12.85
CA PHE A 134 3.46 -7.76 -12.57
C PHE A 134 2.40 -7.21 -11.63
N PHE A 135 1.25 -7.88 -11.50
CA PHE A 135 0.15 -7.40 -10.67
C PHE A 135 -0.16 -8.36 -9.52
N ARG A 136 -0.37 -7.79 -8.34
CA ARG A 136 -1.00 -8.49 -7.23
C ARG A 136 -2.50 -8.40 -7.36
N ILE A 137 -3.14 -9.54 -7.62
CA ILE A 137 -4.59 -9.64 -7.74
C ILE A 137 -5.18 -9.99 -6.37
N TYR A 138 -5.96 -9.07 -5.80
CA TYR A 138 -6.73 -9.33 -4.59
C TYR A 138 -8.08 -9.95 -4.96
N ILE A 139 -8.26 -11.25 -4.68
CA ILE A 139 -9.49 -11.98 -5.04
C ILE A 139 -10.57 -11.82 -3.96
N GLY A 140 -11.82 -11.67 -4.40
CA GLY A 140 -13.00 -11.41 -3.54
C GLY A 140 -13.22 -12.36 -2.35
N LYS A 141 -12.81 -13.64 -2.43
CA LYS A 141 -12.88 -14.57 -1.29
C LYS A 141 -11.97 -14.16 -0.11
N SER A 142 -10.85 -13.49 -0.37
CA SER A 142 -9.96 -12.94 0.67
C SER A 142 -10.47 -11.61 1.23
N ILE A 143 -11.05 -10.78 0.35
CA ILE A 143 -11.60 -9.45 0.67
C ILE A 143 -12.88 -9.55 1.52
N ARG A 144 -13.75 -10.51 1.22
CA ARG A 144 -15.05 -10.72 1.91
C ARG A 144 -15.00 -11.84 2.94
N ASN A 145 -13.82 -12.31 3.32
CA ASN A 145 -13.71 -13.36 4.33
C ASN A 145 -14.04 -12.78 5.72
N PRO A 146 -15.03 -13.32 6.44
CA PRO A 146 -15.38 -12.82 7.77
C PRO A 146 -14.27 -13.02 8.82
N LYS A 147 -13.27 -13.87 8.54
CA LYS A 147 -12.09 -14.06 9.42
C LYS A 147 -11.09 -12.90 9.35
N TYR A 148 -11.16 -12.04 8.35
CA TYR A 148 -10.26 -10.91 8.19
C TYR A 148 -10.98 -9.58 8.40
N ALA A 149 -10.24 -8.55 8.81
CA ALA A 149 -10.78 -7.20 8.86
C ALA A 149 -11.30 -6.77 7.47
N PRO A 150 -12.49 -6.15 7.39
CA PRO A 150 -13.10 -5.77 6.13
C PRO A 150 -12.21 -4.80 5.38
N VAL A 151 -12.04 -5.05 4.07
CA VAL A 151 -11.39 -4.07 3.19
C VAL A 151 -12.37 -2.94 2.92
N VAL A 152 -11.97 -1.74 3.29
CA VAL A 152 -12.79 -0.52 3.14
C VAL A 152 -12.34 0.31 1.96
N GLU A 153 -11.04 0.29 1.63
CA GLU A 153 -10.46 1.16 0.60
C GLU A 153 -9.06 0.70 0.15
N THR A 154 -8.49 1.44 -0.81
CA THR A 154 -7.13 1.31 -1.31
C THR A 154 -6.36 2.62 -1.09
N VAL A 155 -5.03 2.58 -1.13
CA VAL A 155 -4.16 3.77 -1.00
C VAL A 155 -4.50 4.87 -2.00
N PHE A 156 -5.03 4.52 -3.17
CA PHE A 156 -5.43 5.52 -4.19
C PHE A 156 -6.62 6.37 -3.72
N HIS A 157 -7.50 5.82 -2.87
CA HIS A 157 -8.60 6.60 -2.31
C HIS A 157 -8.07 7.74 -1.41
N GLN A 158 -7.01 7.46 -0.66
CA GLN A 158 -6.36 8.43 0.23
C GLN A 158 -5.76 9.62 -0.53
N LEU A 159 -5.35 9.44 -1.80
CA LEU A 159 -4.91 10.55 -2.66
C LEU A 159 -6.05 11.52 -2.96
N PHE A 160 -7.26 11.00 -3.19
CA PHE A 160 -8.44 11.84 -3.48
C PHE A 160 -8.96 12.57 -2.25
N CYS A 161 -8.87 11.95 -1.07
CA CYS A 161 -9.30 12.56 0.19
C CYS A 161 -8.14 13.15 1.02
N PHE A 162 -6.96 13.38 0.45
CA PHE A 162 -5.75 13.75 1.22
C PHE A 162 -5.96 14.93 2.18
N LYS A 163 -6.67 15.98 1.74
CA LYS A 163 -6.96 17.17 2.57
C LYS A 163 -7.92 16.90 3.74
N THR A 164 -8.75 15.87 3.62
CA THR A 164 -9.78 15.48 4.60
C THR A 164 -9.53 14.05 5.09
N LEU A 165 -8.30 13.56 4.99
CA LEU A 165 -7.97 12.14 5.18
C LEU A 165 -8.35 11.66 6.58
N TYR A 166 -8.02 12.45 7.60
CA TYR A 166 -8.30 12.10 8.99
C TYR A 166 -9.80 12.17 9.31
N ASP A 167 -10.54 13.11 8.72
CA ASP A 167 -12.00 13.18 8.84
C ASP A 167 -12.64 11.95 8.20
N TYR A 168 -12.18 11.59 7.00
CA TYR A 168 -12.60 10.39 6.29
C TYR A 168 -12.31 9.11 7.10
N GLN A 169 -11.08 8.96 7.60
CA GLN A 169 -10.68 7.82 8.45
C GLN A 169 -11.55 7.74 9.71
N THR A 170 -11.93 8.88 10.27
CA THR A 170 -12.85 8.96 11.41
C THR A 170 -14.24 8.43 11.04
N GLU A 171 -14.79 8.80 9.87
CA GLU A 171 -16.07 8.29 9.39
C GLU A 171 -16.04 6.78 9.09
N VAL A 172 -14.92 6.26 8.57
CA VAL A 172 -14.70 4.82 8.41
C VAL A 172 -14.67 4.12 9.77
N ALA A 173 -13.92 4.66 10.73
CA ALA A 173 -13.78 4.08 12.07
C ALA A 173 -15.10 4.06 12.86
N LYS A 174 -15.99 5.04 12.64
CA LYS A 174 -17.34 5.05 13.21
C LYS A 174 -18.18 3.85 12.75
N LYS A 175 -17.99 3.40 11.51
CA LYS A 175 -18.74 2.28 10.91
C LYS A 175 -18.07 0.93 11.17
N THR A 176 -16.76 0.88 11.05
CA THR A 176 -15.94 -0.33 11.18
C THR A 176 -14.75 -0.03 12.09
N PRO A 177 -14.82 -0.36 13.39
CA PRO A 177 -13.76 -0.07 14.36
C PRO A 177 -12.42 -0.76 14.06
N THR A 178 -12.43 -1.80 13.24
CA THR A 178 -11.21 -2.40 12.69
C THR A 178 -11.43 -2.64 11.21
N SER A 179 -10.56 -2.07 10.40
CA SER A 179 -10.70 -2.07 8.94
C SER A 179 -9.35 -2.30 8.28
N ARG A 180 -9.37 -2.66 6.99
CA ARG A 180 -8.19 -2.95 6.20
C ARG A 180 -8.09 -2.00 5.01
N LEU A 181 -6.92 -1.38 4.87
CA LEU A 181 -6.51 -0.61 3.70
C LEU A 181 -5.62 -1.48 2.81
N LEU A 182 -5.88 -1.49 1.50
CA LEU A 182 -4.99 -2.15 0.54
C LEU A 182 -3.97 -1.17 -0.03
N LEU A 183 -2.69 -1.48 0.15
CA LEU A 183 -1.57 -0.82 -0.52
C LEU A 183 -1.16 -1.66 -1.75
N LEU A 184 -0.27 -1.11 -2.57
CA LEU A 184 0.27 -1.80 -3.75
C LEU A 184 0.94 -3.14 -3.39
N GLU A 185 1.76 -3.15 -2.34
CA GLU A 185 2.59 -4.31 -1.97
C GLU A 185 2.13 -5.03 -0.69
N GLN A 186 1.17 -4.49 0.05
CA GLN A 186 0.70 -5.10 1.30
C GLN A 186 -0.68 -4.55 1.71
N SER A 187 -1.18 -4.93 2.88
CA SER A 187 -2.36 -4.32 3.49
C SER A 187 -2.03 -3.77 4.87
N GLU A 188 -2.63 -2.65 5.22
CA GLU A 188 -2.60 -2.09 6.57
C GLU A 188 -3.90 -2.35 7.31
N ILE A 189 -3.83 -2.45 8.63
CA ILE A 189 -4.99 -2.59 9.50
C ILE A 189 -5.08 -1.33 10.36
N TYR A 190 -6.21 -0.63 10.26
CA TYR A 190 -6.54 0.46 11.17
C TYR A 190 -7.51 -0.06 12.23
N THR A 191 -7.29 0.33 13.48
CA THR A 191 -8.16 -0.07 14.59
C THR A 191 -8.34 1.06 15.59
N THR A 192 -9.59 1.34 15.95
CA THR A 192 -9.99 2.19 17.09
C THR A 192 -10.47 1.36 18.28
N ASN A 193 -10.51 0.03 18.14
CA ASN A 193 -10.86 -0.87 19.24
C ASN A 193 -9.75 -0.92 20.30
N SER A 194 -10.06 -0.47 21.50
CA SER A 194 -9.12 -0.40 22.63
C SER A 194 -8.55 -1.75 23.06
N ARG A 195 -9.31 -2.85 22.94
CA ARG A 195 -8.82 -4.20 23.26
C ARG A 195 -7.73 -4.64 22.29
N ASN A 196 -7.86 -4.29 21.01
CA ASN A 196 -6.81 -4.55 20.01
C ASN A 196 -5.56 -3.75 20.35
N ILE A 197 -5.72 -2.49 20.76
CA ILE A 197 -4.60 -1.62 21.16
C ILE A 197 -3.88 -2.21 22.38
N GLU A 198 -4.60 -2.64 23.42
CA GLU A 198 -3.99 -3.31 24.58
C GLU A 198 -3.28 -4.61 24.17
N HIS A 199 -3.88 -5.38 23.26
CA HIS A 199 -3.24 -6.59 22.76
C HIS A 199 -1.90 -6.31 22.08
N ILE A 200 -1.87 -5.29 21.20
CA ILE A 200 -0.69 -4.88 20.42
C ILE A 200 0.39 -4.29 21.32
N LEU A 201 0.04 -3.37 22.21
CA LEU A 201 1.01 -2.58 22.97
C LEU A 201 1.46 -3.21 24.29
N LYS A 202 0.73 -4.22 24.80
CA LYS A 202 1.01 -4.83 26.11
C LYS A 202 1.00 -6.35 26.04
N THR A 203 -0.12 -6.97 25.68
CA THR A 203 -0.30 -8.42 25.84
C THR A 203 0.65 -9.23 24.95
N ASN A 204 0.89 -8.77 23.73
CA ASN A 204 1.64 -9.50 22.72
C ASN A 204 2.67 -8.60 22.02
N PHE A 205 3.20 -7.63 22.77
CA PHE A 205 4.11 -6.59 22.30
C PHE A 205 5.27 -7.14 21.45
N GLY A 206 5.88 -8.27 21.85
CA GLY A 206 7.02 -8.86 21.15
C GLY A 206 6.74 -9.31 19.70
N LYS A 207 5.46 -9.45 19.31
CA LYS A 207 5.07 -9.79 17.92
C LYS A 207 4.80 -8.57 17.02
N TYR A 208 4.82 -7.36 17.57
CA TYR A 208 4.56 -6.14 16.83
C TYR A 208 5.81 -5.26 16.82
N SER A 209 6.40 -5.08 15.64
CA SER A 209 7.51 -4.15 15.41
C SER A 209 7.04 -3.01 14.51
N LYS A 210 7.83 -1.95 14.39
CA LYS A 210 7.56 -0.88 13.41
C LYS A 210 7.60 -1.42 11.98
N GLY A 211 8.44 -2.43 11.74
CA GLY A 211 8.52 -3.12 10.45
C GLY A 211 9.36 -2.36 9.41
N LYS A 212 9.86 -3.11 8.41
CA LYS A 212 10.84 -2.59 7.43
C LYS A 212 10.29 -1.43 6.59
N GLN A 213 9.03 -1.50 6.18
CA GLN A 213 8.42 -0.44 5.36
C GLN A 213 8.31 0.88 6.13
N ASN A 214 7.82 0.83 7.38
CA ASN A 214 7.75 2.02 8.21
C ASN A 214 9.14 2.60 8.45
N GLN A 215 10.13 1.74 8.75
CA GLN A 215 11.51 2.14 8.90
C GLN A 215 12.03 2.85 7.63
N GLU A 216 11.81 2.29 6.45
CA GLU A 216 12.22 2.90 5.17
C GLU A 216 11.63 4.30 4.97
N VAL A 217 10.34 4.47 5.31
CA VAL A 217 9.64 5.76 5.18
C VAL A 217 10.26 6.83 6.08
N ILE A 218 10.50 6.52 7.35
CA ILE A 218 10.93 7.51 8.36
C ILE A 218 12.44 7.63 8.51
N HIS A 219 13.22 6.72 7.90
CA HIS A 219 14.66 6.61 8.11
C HIS A 219 15.43 7.88 7.74
N ASP A 220 15.02 8.60 6.68
CA ASP A 220 15.80 9.75 6.23
C ASP A 220 15.77 10.91 7.25
N LEU A 221 14.63 11.12 7.93
CA LEU A 221 14.50 12.16 8.96
C LEU A 221 14.93 11.69 10.34
N PHE A 222 14.52 10.48 10.75
CA PHE A 222 14.74 9.99 12.12
C PHE A 222 15.98 9.09 12.27
N GLY A 223 16.62 8.73 11.16
CA GLY A 223 17.79 7.87 11.13
C GLY A 223 17.58 6.56 11.89
N LYS A 224 18.53 6.26 12.77
CA LYS A 224 18.48 5.11 13.70
C LYS A 224 18.11 5.54 15.13
N GLY A 225 17.38 6.65 15.26
CA GLY A 225 16.91 7.17 16.52
C GLY A 225 15.76 6.35 17.12
N ILE A 226 15.40 6.67 18.36
CA ILE A 226 14.49 5.90 19.20
C ILE A 226 13.08 5.71 18.59
N PHE A 227 12.67 6.62 17.71
CA PHE A 227 11.38 6.57 17.02
C PHE A 227 11.38 5.59 15.82
N ALA A 228 12.55 5.24 15.30
CA ALA A 228 12.70 4.45 14.07
C ALA A 228 13.19 3.02 14.28
N VAL A 229 13.91 2.73 15.37
CA VAL A 229 14.49 1.41 15.60
C VAL A 229 13.61 0.49 16.44
N ASP A 230 13.77 -0.82 16.27
CA ASP A 230 13.12 -1.88 17.04
C ASP A 230 14.16 -2.69 17.86
N GLY A 231 13.67 -3.58 18.74
CA GLY A 231 14.47 -4.60 19.41
C GLY A 231 15.48 -4.03 20.42
N GLU A 232 16.67 -4.65 20.48
CA GLU A 232 17.70 -4.29 21.48
C GLU A 232 18.19 -2.85 21.35
N LYS A 233 18.32 -2.33 20.10
CA LYS A 233 18.70 -0.93 19.88
C LYS A 233 17.70 0.04 20.50
N TRP A 234 16.41 -0.22 20.30
CA TRP A 234 15.35 0.56 20.94
C TRP A 234 15.41 0.46 22.46
N LYS A 235 15.56 -0.74 23.02
CA LYS A 235 15.65 -0.94 24.47
C LYS A 235 16.80 -0.15 25.09
N GLN A 236 17.98 -0.19 24.46
CA GLN A 236 19.16 0.54 24.90
C GLN A 236 18.93 2.05 24.90
N GLN A 237 18.46 2.61 23.77
CA GLN A 237 18.18 4.05 23.65
C GLN A 237 17.07 4.49 24.61
N ARG A 238 16.01 3.69 24.78
CA ARG A 238 14.91 3.98 25.69
C ARG A 238 15.37 3.97 27.15
N LYS A 239 16.23 3.02 27.54
CA LYS A 239 16.78 2.95 28.89
C LYS A 239 17.61 4.19 29.21
N LEU A 240 18.52 4.59 28.31
CA LEU A 240 19.35 5.78 28.50
C LEU A 240 18.49 7.05 28.58
N ALA A 241 17.58 7.26 27.63
CA ALA A 241 16.70 8.43 27.65
C ALA A 241 15.85 8.49 28.93
N SER A 242 15.29 7.36 29.37
CA SER A 242 14.43 7.34 30.58
C SER A 242 15.19 7.72 31.84
N LEU A 243 16.49 7.39 31.95
CA LEU A 243 17.34 7.80 33.06
C LEU A 243 17.56 9.32 33.06
N GLU A 244 17.91 9.89 31.91
CA GLU A 244 18.11 11.35 31.75
C GLU A 244 16.82 12.13 32.08
N PHE A 245 15.68 11.72 31.53
CA PHE A 245 14.38 12.36 31.78
C PHE A 245 13.90 12.22 33.24
N SER A 246 14.37 11.21 33.97
CA SER A 246 14.05 11.03 35.40
C SER A 246 15.00 11.77 36.33
N ALA A 247 16.14 12.25 35.81
CA ALA A 247 17.16 12.92 36.60
C ALA A 247 16.61 14.23 37.17
N ARG A 248 16.76 14.41 38.49
CA ARG A 248 16.35 15.64 39.18
C ARG A 248 17.01 16.88 38.59
N VAL A 249 18.28 16.76 38.22
CA VAL A 249 19.07 17.85 37.63
C VAL A 249 18.44 18.36 36.33
N LEU A 250 18.06 17.44 35.43
CA LEU A 250 17.42 17.82 34.17
C LEU A 250 16.07 18.48 34.44
N ARG A 251 15.25 17.92 35.34
CA ARG A 251 13.96 18.51 35.71
C ARG A 251 14.09 19.92 36.27
N ASP A 252 15.01 20.15 37.21
CA ASP A 252 15.19 21.46 37.83
C ASP A 252 15.72 22.49 36.81
N PHE A 253 16.62 22.07 35.91
CA PHE A 253 17.08 22.87 34.79
C PHE A 253 15.95 23.21 33.80
N SER A 254 15.19 22.21 33.36
CA SER A 254 14.04 22.37 32.47
C SER A 254 12.99 23.31 33.05
N CYS A 255 12.65 23.19 34.33
CA CYS A 255 11.72 24.12 34.98
C CYS A 255 12.21 25.58 34.93
N THR A 256 13.51 25.79 35.07
CA THR A 256 14.10 27.14 34.96
C THR A 256 14.00 27.67 33.53
N VAL A 257 14.32 26.85 32.53
CA VAL A 257 14.17 27.19 31.11
C VAL A 257 12.71 27.50 30.78
N PHE A 258 11.77 26.65 31.17
CA PHE A 258 10.35 26.80 30.86
C PHE A 258 9.73 28.04 31.50
N ARG A 259 10.13 28.39 32.74
CA ARG A 259 9.68 29.65 33.37
C ARG A 259 10.15 30.87 32.61
N LYS A 260 11.40 30.87 32.13
CA LYS A 260 11.94 31.95 31.29
C LYS A 260 11.22 32.03 29.95
N GLY A 261 11.00 30.89 29.29
CA GLY A 261 10.23 30.82 28.04
C GLY A 261 8.81 31.35 28.20
N ALA A 262 8.11 30.95 29.26
CA ALA A 262 6.78 31.45 29.57
C ALA A 262 6.76 32.97 29.80
N ALA A 263 7.74 33.51 30.54
CA ALA A 263 7.86 34.96 30.74
C ALA A 263 8.10 35.71 29.41
N LYS A 264 8.98 35.20 28.54
CA LYS A 264 9.21 35.75 27.20
C LYS A 264 7.95 35.73 26.34
N LEU A 265 7.24 34.60 26.32
CA LEU A 265 6.00 34.47 25.56
C LEU A 265 4.93 35.47 26.02
N VAL A 266 4.74 35.60 27.34
CA VAL A 266 3.78 36.58 27.91
C VAL A 266 4.20 38.01 27.54
N GLY A 267 5.49 38.33 27.61
CA GLY A 267 6.02 39.62 27.17
C GLY A 267 5.71 39.90 25.69
N LYS A 268 5.94 38.91 24.82
CA LYS A 268 5.68 39.07 23.39
C LYS A 268 4.20 39.23 23.06
N VAL A 269 3.34 38.45 23.71
CA VAL A 269 1.88 38.58 23.57
C VAL A 269 1.42 39.94 24.06
N PHE A 270 1.97 40.44 25.17
CA PHE A 270 1.68 41.77 25.68
C PHE A 270 2.09 42.87 24.71
N GLU A 271 3.30 42.81 24.13
CA GLU A 271 3.76 43.75 23.09
C GLU A 271 2.81 43.78 21.89
N LEU A 272 2.47 42.61 21.35
CA LEU A 272 1.58 42.49 20.20
C LEU A 272 0.16 42.99 20.52
N SER A 273 -0.32 42.74 21.74
CA SER A 273 -1.60 43.23 22.22
C SER A 273 -1.62 44.76 22.35
N VAL A 274 -0.57 45.37 22.90
CA VAL A 274 -0.45 46.84 23.01
C VAL A 274 -0.38 47.47 21.62
N ALA A 275 0.31 46.83 20.69
CA ALA A 275 0.40 47.26 19.30
C ALA A 275 -0.87 46.95 18.48
N ASN A 276 -1.90 46.34 19.08
CA ASN A 276 -3.16 45.92 18.43
C ASN A 276 -2.96 45.07 17.16
N HIS A 277 -1.92 44.23 17.15
CA HIS A 277 -1.63 43.32 16.04
C HIS A 277 -2.34 41.97 16.25
N VAL A 278 -2.89 41.42 15.17
CA VAL A 278 -3.38 40.03 15.14
C VAL A 278 -2.18 39.11 14.99
N PHE A 279 -2.14 38.03 15.78
CA PHE A 279 -1.06 37.05 15.76
C PHE A 279 -1.61 35.62 15.85
N ASP A 280 -0.82 34.67 15.36
CA ASP A 280 -1.12 33.23 15.47
C ASP A 280 -0.52 32.66 16.76
N MET A 281 -1.38 32.22 17.68
CA MET A 281 -0.94 31.59 18.93
C MET A 281 -0.25 30.24 18.71
N GLN A 282 -0.61 29.49 17.68
CA GLN A 282 0.06 28.23 17.36
C GLN A 282 1.52 28.48 17.00
N GLU A 283 1.79 29.48 16.17
CA GLU A 283 3.13 29.87 15.78
C GLU A 283 3.98 30.29 16.99
N LEU A 284 3.45 31.16 17.86
CA LEU A 284 4.16 31.61 19.07
C LEU A 284 4.45 30.46 20.04
N LEU A 285 3.49 29.55 20.25
CA LEU A 285 3.67 28.38 21.12
C LEU A 285 4.71 27.40 20.55
N MET A 286 4.72 27.19 19.24
CA MET A 286 5.72 26.35 18.56
C MET A 286 7.13 26.94 18.71
N ARG A 287 7.30 28.24 18.44
CA ARG A 287 8.59 28.96 18.63
C ARG A 287 9.09 28.84 20.09
N CYS A 288 8.21 29.09 21.06
CA CYS A 288 8.54 28.96 22.49
C CYS A 288 8.94 27.53 22.89
N SER A 289 8.26 26.53 22.33
CA SER A 289 8.51 25.12 22.59
C SER A 289 9.86 24.69 22.01
N LEU A 290 10.17 25.15 20.79
CA LEU A 290 11.45 24.86 20.16
C LEU A 290 12.62 25.48 20.94
N ASP A 291 12.52 26.76 21.31
CA ASP A 291 13.51 27.44 22.17
C ASP A 291 13.78 26.63 23.44
N SER A 292 12.71 26.16 24.08
CA SER A 292 12.79 25.39 25.33
C SER A 292 13.46 24.03 25.13
N ILE A 293 13.10 23.30 24.07
CA ILE A 293 13.67 21.98 23.77
C ILE A 293 15.14 22.11 23.37
N PHE A 294 15.50 23.11 22.56
CA PHE A 294 16.89 23.34 22.16
C PHE A 294 17.76 23.76 23.34
N LYS A 295 17.23 24.59 24.23
CA LYS A 295 17.95 25.00 25.42
C LYS A 295 18.13 23.85 26.40
N VAL A 296 17.11 23.01 26.59
CA VAL A 296 17.20 21.84 27.47
C VAL A 296 18.09 20.74 26.89
N GLY A 297 17.92 20.43 25.60
CA GLY A 297 18.59 19.30 24.94
C GLY A 297 20.01 19.60 24.48
N PHE A 298 20.25 20.77 23.88
CA PHE A 298 21.53 21.15 23.29
C PHE A 298 22.26 22.26 24.07
N GLY A 299 21.58 22.93 25.00
CA GLY A 299 22.13 24.05 25.75
C GLY A 299 22.16 25.38 24.96
N VAL A 300 21.60 25.40 23.76
CA VAL A 300 21.61 26.52 22.81
C VAL A 300 20.31 27.34 22.96
N ASP A 301 20.42 28.66 23.00
CA ASP A 301 19.25 29.56 22.92
C ASP A 301 19.07 29.99 21.47
N LEU A 302 17.96 29.59 20.83
CA LEU A 302 17.64 30.00 19.45
C LEU A 302 16.96 31.38 19.40
N ASN A 303 16.27 31.77 20.48
CA ASN A 303 15.51 33.03 20.57
C ASN A 303 14.48 33.20 19.43
N CYS A 304 13.82 32.11 19.05
CA CYS A 304 12.83 32.09 17.97
C CYS A 304 11.65 33.06 18.21
N LEU A 305 11.36 33.40 19.47
CA LEU A 305 10.33 34.38 19.85
C LEU A 305 10.71 35.84 19.60
N ASP A 306 12.01 36.15 19.63
CA ASP A 306 12.52 37.52 19.53
C ASP A 306 12.69 37.96 18.06
N GLY A 307 12.54 37.02 17.11
CA GLY A 307 12.51 37.28 15.66
C GLY A 307 13.88 37.65 15.07
N SER A 308 14.98 37.46 15.80
CA SER A 308 16.28 38.10 15.51
C SER A 308 17.34 37.22 14.82
N SER A 309 16.98 36.14 14.14
CA SER A 309 17.97 35.30 13.42
C SER A 309 17.33 34.63 12.20
N GLY A 310 17.94 34.81 11.02
CA GLY A 310 17.47 34.23 9.76
C GLY A 310 17.53 32.71 9.77
N ASP A 311 18.66 32.16 10.23
CA ASP A 311 18.96 30.72 10.18
C ASP A 311 18.06 29.88 11.10
N ASP A 312 17.59 30.42 12.23
CA ASP A 312 16.78 29.67 13.19
C ASP A 312 15.32 29.51 12.74
N ASN A 313 14.77 30.52 12.06
CA ASN A 313 13.46 30.41 11.40
C ASN A 313 13.52 29.43 10.22
N GLU A 314 14.67 29.36 9.52
CA GLU A 314 14.90 28.41 8.44
C GLU A 314 14.95 26.97 8.98
N PHE A 315 15.54 26.74 10.16
CA PHE A 315 15.51 25.44 10.82
C PHE A 315 14.10 24.98 11.17
N ILE A 316 13.28 25.84 11.80
CA ILE A 316 11.88 25.51 12.12
C ILE A 316 11.16 25.06 10.86
N LYS A 317 11.25 25.87 9.81
CA LYS A 317 10.60 25.60 8.53
C LYS A 317 11.09 24.30 7.91
N ALA A 318 12.41 24.09 7.86
CA ALA A 318 12.99 22.87 7.31
C ALA A 318 12.57 21.61 8.08
N PHE A 319 12.45 21.71 9.41
CA PHE A 319 12.01 20.61 10.26
C PHE A 319 10.52 20.28 10.07
N ASP A 320 9.65 21.30 10.04
CA ASP A 320 8.21 21.12 9.82
C ASP A 320 7.92 20.59 8.41
N ASP A 321 8.56 21.16 7.39
CA ASP A 321 8.48 20.69 6.00
C ASP A 321 8.97 19.23 5.90
N SER A 322 10.10 18.91 6.52
CA SER A 322 10.64 17.53 6.56
C SER A 322 9.66 16.53 7.17
N ASN A 323 9.00 16.89 8.28
CA ASN A 323 7.99 16.04 8.90
C ASN A 323 6.81 15.82 7.96
N ALA A 324 6.22 16.89 7.41
CA ALA A 324 5.09 16.80 6.49
C ALA A 324 5.43 15.94 5.27
N LEU A 325 6.58 16.17 4.64
CA LEU A 325 7.05 15.42 3.47
C LEU A 325 7.30 13.94 3.79
N THR A 326 7.85 13.64 4.97
CA THR A 326 8.05 12.25 5.42
C THR A 326 6.71 11.54 5.59
N TYR A 327 5.70 12.19 6.19
CA TYR A 327 4.37 11.59 6.34
C TYR A 327 3.60 11.47 5.02
N CYS A 328 3.81 12.38 4.07
CA CYS A 328 3.25 12.25 2.71
C CYS A 328 3.65 10.93 2.03
N ARG A 329 4.80 10.33 2.37
CA ARG A 329 5.21 9.03 1.82
C ARG A 329 4.28 7.87 2.18
N TYR A 330 3.50 7.95 3.27
CA TYR A 330 2.52 6.92 3.62
C TYR A 330 1.36 6.86 2.63
N VAL A 331 1.03 7.99 2.00
CA VAL A 331 -0.12 8.11 1.10
C VAL A 331 0.28 8.27 -0.36
N ASP A 332 1.53 8.60 -0.67
CA ASP A 332 2.05 8.77 -2.03
C ASP A 332 2.66 7.45 -2.55
N PRO A 333 1.95 6.62 -3.33
CA PRO A 333 2.50 5.36 -3.83
C PRO A 333 3.72 5.54 -4.75
N PHE A 334 4.00 6.76 -5.22
CA PHE A 334 5.08 7.07 -6.15
C PHE A 334 6.29 7.73 -5.46
N TRP A 335 6.32 7.84 -4.12
CA TRP A 335 7.39 8.55 -3.42
C TRP A 335 8.79 7.97 -3.72
N LYS A 336 8.91 6.65 -3.89
CA LYS A 336 10.19 6.00 -4.26
C LYS A 336 10.67 6.41 -5.65
N LEU A 337 9.74 6.61 -6.60
CA LEU A 337 10.05 7.08 -7.94
C LEU A 337 10.52 8.54 -7.91
N LYS A 338 9.81 9.38 -7.15
CA LYS A 338 10.21 10.78 -6.92
C LYS A 338 11.59 10.87 -6.26
N ARG A 339 11.89 9.97 -5.33
CA ARG A 339 13.21 9.86 -4.69
C ARG A 339 14.29 9.46 -5.68
N TYR A 340 14.02 8.47 -6.53
CA TYR A 340 14.97 8.02 -7.55
C TYR A 340 15.36 9.13 -8.52
N PHE A 341 14.38 9.87 -9.04
CA PHE A 341 14.62 11.00 -9.93
C PHE A 341 15.02 12.30 -9.20
N ASN A 342 14.97 12.30 -7.87
CA ASN A 342 15.24 13.47 -7.04
C ASN A 342 14.39 14.69 -7.46
N ILE A 343 13.07 14.51 -7.51
CA ILE A 343 12.11 15.54 -7.95
C ILE A 343 11.07 15.88 -6.89
N GLY A 344 10.58 17.12 -6.93
CA GLY A 344 9.44 17.58 -6.13
C GLY A 344 9.66 17.43 -4.62
N SER A 345 8.75 16.73 -3.95
CA SER A 345 8.74 16.53 -2.49
C SER A 345 10.02 15.86 -1.97
N GLU A 346 10.59 14.93 -2.73
CA GLU A 346 11.76 14.17 -2.31
C GLU A 346 13.06 14.95 -2.47
N PHE A 347 13.15 15.83 -3.48
CA PHE A 347 14.23 16.80 -3.59
C PHE A 347 14.24 17.75 -2.40
N LEU A 348 13.08 18.35 -2.09
CA LEU A 348 12.95 19.28 -0.98
C LEU A 348 13.24 18.61 0.37
N LEU A 349 12.75 17.40 0.59
CA LEU A 349 13.03 16.62 1.80
C LEU A 349 14.54 16.36 1.96
N LYS A 350 15.23 16.03 0.87
CA LYS A 350 16.69 15.82 0.89
C LYS A 350 17.45 17.09 1.28
N GLU A 351 17.10 18.23 0.70
CA GLU A 351 17.74 19.52 1.03
C GLU A 351 17.47 19.91 2.48
N ASN A 352 16.22 19.77 2.95
CA ASN A 352 15.88 20.07 4.34
C ASN A 352 16.60 19.17 5.33
N ILE A 353 16.72 17.86 5.05
CA ILE A 353 17.46 16.93 5.91
C ILE A 353 18.94 17.30 5.97
N LYS A 354 19.53 17.70 4.83
CA LYS A 354 20.92 18.17 4.80
C LYS A 354 21.10 19.39 5.69
N PHE A 355 20.24 20.40 5.55
CA PHE A 355 20.25 21.61 6.38
C PHE A 355 20.10 21.28 7.87
N ILE A 356 19.12 20.46 8.25
CA ILE A 356 18.90 20.03 9.64
C ILE A 356 20.15 19.32 10.20
N GLY A 357 20.76 18.44 9.41
CA GLY A 357 21.99 17.74 9.81
C GLY A 357 23.15 18.70 10.08
N GLU A 358 23.39 19.64 9.17
CA GLU A 358 24.45 20.65 9.29
C GLU A 358 24.25 21.53 10.54
N PHE A 359 23.00 21.98 10.77
CA PHE A 359 22.63 22.78 11.95
C PHE A 359 22.85 22.05 13.27
N VAL A 360 22.45 20.78 13.35
CA VAL A 360 22.63 19.95 14.55
C VAL A 360 24.10 19.65 14.78
N ASP A 361 24.86 19.33 13.74
CA ASP A 361 26.30 19.06 13.83
C ASP A 361 27.09 20.30 14.25
N GLU A 362 26.69 21.49 13.81
CA GLU A 362 27.24 22.75 14.30
C GLU A 362 26.95 22.96 15.79
N SER A 363 25.69 22.77 16.22
CA SER A 363 25.31 22.88 17.62
C SER A 363 26.13 21.95 18.52
N ILE A 364 26.35 20.70 18.07
CA ILE A 364 27.19 19.72 18.78
C ILE A 364 28.65 20.17 18.82
N ARG A 365 29.22 20.63 17.70
CA ARG A 365 30.61 21.11 17.64
C ARG A 365 30.83 22.29 18.57
N THR A 366 29.93 23.27 18.56
CA THR A 366 29.98 24.45 19.44
C THR A 366 29.93 24.03 20.90
N ARG A 367 29.06 23.06 21.25
CA ARG A 367 28.98 22.55 22.62
C ARG A 367 30.25 21.82 23.06
N ARG A 368 30.85 20.99 22.19
CA ARG A 368 32.11 20.29 22.50
C ARG A 368 33.26 21.25 22.76
N LYS A 369 33.43 22.27 21.92
CA LYS A 369 34.44 23.32 22.13
C LYS A 369 34.26 24.03 23.49
N HIS A 370 33.02 24.35 23.85
CA HIS A 370 32.75 24.99 25.15
C HIS A 370 33.05 24.09 26.36
N LEU A 371 32.95 22.77 26.20
CA LEU A 371 33.32 21.79 27.23
C LEU A 371 34.84 21.57 27.31
N GLU A 372 35.57 21.72 26.21
CA GLU A 372 37.05 21.64 26.17
C GLU A 372 37.72 22.89 26.74
N MET A 373 37.02 24.02 26.76
CA MET A 373 37.48 25.29 27.35
C MET A 373 37.17 25.43 28.85
N LYS A 374 36.53 24.44 29.47
CA LYS A 374 36.26 24.34 30.91
C LYS A 374 37.09 23.24 31.53
#